data_AF-A0A956JH06-F1
#
_entry.id   AF-A0A956JH06-F1
#
_cell.length_a   1.000
_cell.length_b   1.000
_cell.length_c   1.000
_cell.angle_alpha   90.00
_cell.angle_beta   90.00
_cell.angle_gamma   90.00
#
_symmetry.space_group_name_H-M   'P 1'
#
loop_
_entity.id
_entity.type
_entity.pdbx_description
1 polymer ?
#
loop_
_entity_poly.entity_id
_entity_poly.type
_entity_poly.pdbx_seq_one_letter_code
_entity_poly.pdbx_strand_id
1 'polypeptide(L)'
;MSKLGITDRATVIIDAGGVVRYAASVGPSGERDMAAVVAEAERIAAAYDGELRPDEAAPPIPAGARLFVKNNCGFSTAVLAAFDNLHLGDRLQVINVSESPDGLAELEALTGKGQAPCLVIDGEPLHESKAIIACLVERCAPC
;
A
#
# COMPACT_ATOMS: atom_id res chain seq x y z
N MET A 1 14.11 -20.04 -20.87
CA MET A 1 12.92 -19.77 -20.04
C MET A 1 12.39 -18.40 -20.43
N SER A 2 11.33 -18.33 -21.23
CA SER A 2 10.67 -17.06 -21.56
C SER A 2 9.94 -16.55 -20.32
N LYS A 3 10.18 -15.29 -19.93
CA LYS A 3 9.46 -14.67 -18.82
C LYS A 3 7.97 -14.60 -19.19
N LEU A 4 7.12 -15.24 -18.40
CA LEU A 4 5.65 -15.08 -18.41
C LEU A 4 5.26 -13.72 -17.81
N GLY A 5 5.86 -12.64 -18.30
CA GLY A 5 5.53 -11.27 -17.88
C GLY A 5 4.45 -10.68 -18.79
N ILE A 6 3.61 -9.81 -18.24
CA ILE A 6 2.70 -8.98 -19.04
C ILE A 6 3.58 -8.06 -19.88
N THR A 7 3.58 -8.25 -21.21
CA THR A 7 4.37 -7.44 -22.14
C THR A 7 3.59 -6.27 -22.72
N ASP A 8 2.27 -6.25 -22.50
CA ASP A 8 1.40 -5.16 -22.90
C ASP A 8 1.46 -4.01 -21.90
N ARG A 9 1.18 -2.80 -22.37
CA ARG A 9 1.08 -1.61 -21.51
C ARG A 9 -0.33 -1.06 -21.61
N ALA A 10 -1.04 -1.06 -20.48
CA ALA A 10 -2.35 -0.43 -20.37
C ALA A 10 -2.21 1.02 -19.92
N THR A 11 -3.10 1.87 -20.42
CA THR A 11 -3.32 3.25 -19.96
C THR A 11 -4.80 3.35 -19.58
N VAL A 12 -5.05 3.76 -18.34
CA VAL A 12 -6.40 3.99 -17.82
C VAL A 12 -6.45 5.41 -17.29
N ILE A 13 -7.46 6.18 -17.67
CA ILE A 13 -7.73 7.49 -17.08
C ILE A 13 -9.03 7.37 -16.29
N ILE A 14 -8.93 7.71 -15.01
CA ILE A 14 -10.01 7.71 -14.04
C ILE A 14 -10.32 9.18 -13.75
N ASP A 15 -11.59 9.57 -13.82
CA ASP A 15 -11.98 10.93 -13.45
C ASP A 15 -11.99 11.13 -11.93
N ALA A 16 -12.23 12.37 -11.49
CA ALA A 16 -12.28 12.70 -10.06
C ALA A 16 -13.45 12.04 -9.31
N GLY A 17 -14.44 11.48 -10.03
CA GLY A 17 -15.51 10.66 -9.44
C GLY A 17 -15.09 9.20 -9.21
N GLY A 18 -13.85 8.83 -9.53
CA GLY A 18 -13.37 7.45 -9.44
C GLY A 18 -13.85 6.55 -10.59
N VAL A 19 -14.38 7.13 -11.68
CA VAL A 19 -14.91 6.37 -12.81
C VAL A 19 -13.90 6.32 -13.94
N VAL A 20 -13.66 5.13 -14.48
CA VAL A 20 -12.84 4.96 -15.69
C VAL A 20 -13.53 5.64 -16.87
N ARG A 21 -12.85 6.62 -17.48
CA ARG A 21 -13.33 7.36 -18.67
C ARG A 21 -12.59 7.00 -19.94
N TYR A 22 -11.39 6.44 -19.81
CA TYR A 22 -10.60 5.97 -20.94
C TYR A 22 -9.80 4.74 -20.52
N ALA A 23 -9.73 3.75 -21.42
CA ALA A 23 -8.88 2.59 -21.27
C ALA A 23 -8.37 2.17 -22.66
N ALA A 24 -7.05 2.07 -22.80
CA ALA A 24 -6.42 1.57 -24.01
C ALA A 24 -5.19 0.74 -23.63
N SER A 25 -4.83 -0.21 -24.49
CA SER A 25 -3.59 -0.95 -24.38
C SER A 25 -2.79 -0.88 -25.67
N VAL A 26 -1.48 -0.94 -25.53
CA VAL A 26 -0.56 -1.14 -26.64
C VAL A 26 0.16 -2.48 -26.45
N GLY A 27 0.36 -3.17 -27.57
CA GLY A 27 1.10 -4.43 -27.60
C GLY A 27 2.58 -4.27 -27.23
N PRO A 28 3.36 -5.35 -27.20
CA PRO A 28 4.75 -5.33 -26.74
C PRO A 28 5.67 -4.39 -27.53
N SER A 29 5.38 -4.23 -28.82
CA SER A 29 6.10 -3.34 -29.74
C SER A 29 5.40 -1.99 -29.93
N GLY A 30 4.27 -1.75 -29.25
CA GLY A 30 3.50 -0.53 -29.38
C GLY A 30 4.03 0.58 -28.48
N GLU A 31 4.01 1.79 -29.00
CA GLU A 31 4.37 3.01 -28.26
C GLU A 31 3.11 3.79 -27.91
N ARG A 32 3.10 4.40 -26.71
CA ARG A 32 2.02 5.28 -26.29
C ARG A 32 2.31 6.67 -26.83
N ASP A 33 1.35 7.24 -27.55
CA ASP A 33 1.38 8.67 -27.82
C ASP A 33 1.00 9.42 -26.54
N MET A 34 2.02 9.92 -25.84
CA MET A 34 1.81 10.64 -24.58
C MET A 34 1.09 11.97 -24.78
N ALA A 35 1.22 12.62 -25.93
CA ALA A 35 0.50 13.86 -26.21
C ALA A 35 -0.99 13.59 -26.35
N ALA A 36 -1.37 12.50 -27.03
CA ALA A 36 -2.75 12.06 -27.12
C ALA A 36 -3.34 11.67 -25.75
N VAL A 37 -2.57 10.99 -24.90
CA VAL A 37 -3.01 10.63 -23.53
C VAL A 37 -3.25 11.89 -22.68
N VAL A 38 -2.37 12.89 -22.76
CA VAL A 38 -2.55 14.16 -22.04
C VAL A 38 -3.79 14.90 -22.54
N ALA A 39 -3.96 15.04 -23.86
CA ALA A 39 -5.13 15.70 -24.43
C ALA A 39 -6.45 15.02 -24.02
N GLU A 40 -6.45 13.68 -23.95
CA GLU A 40 -7.61 12.92 -23.48
C GLU A 40 -7.88 13.15 -21.99
N ALA A 41 -6.83 13.21 -21.15
CA ALA A 41 -6.96 13.51 -19.74
C ALA A 41 -7.51 14.93 -19.50
N GLU A 42 -7.02 15.93 -20.24
CA GLU A 42 -7.51 17.32 -20.18
C GLU A 42 -8.97 17.41 -20.61
N ARG A 43 -9.36 16.69 -21.68
CA ARG A 43 -10.75 16.62 -22.14
C ARG A 43 -11.66 16.01 -21.08
N ILE A 44 -11.23 14.93 -20.42
CA ILE A 44 -11.98 14.28 -19.34
C ILE A 44 -12.12 15.23 -18.13
N ALA A 45 -11.04 15.90 -17.74
CA ALA A 45 -11.05 16.86 -16.64
C ALA A 45 -11.99 18.04 -16.92
N ALA A 46 -11.96 18.61 -18.13
CA ALA A 46 -12.84 19.70 -18.53
C ALA A 46 -14.32 19.31 -18.59
N ALA A 47 -14.62 18.03 -18.81
CA ALA A 47 -15.97 17.50 -18.85
C ALA A 47 -16.52 17.07 -17.47
N TYR A 48 -15.68 17.07 -16.43
CA TYR A 48 -16.10 16.71 -15.09
C TYR A 48 -16.88 17.87 -14.45
N ASP A 49 -18.14 17.61 -14.10
CA ASP A 49 -19.07 18.57 -13.50
C ASP A 49 -19.37 18.28 -12.02
N GLY A 50 -18.72 17.27 -11.45
CA GLY A 50 -18.84 16.91 -10.03
C GLY A 50 -18.00 17.80 -9.12
N GLU A 51 -18.30 17.72 -7.82
CA GLU A 51 -17.42 18.29 -6.80
C GLU A 51 -16.18 17.39 -6.63
N LEU A 52 -14.99 18.00 -6.69
CA LEU A 52 -13.79 17.32 -6.25
C LEU A 52 -13.98 16.91 -4.80
N ARG A 53 -13.79 15.61 -4.51
CA ARG A 53 -13.75 15.18 -3.12
C ARG A 53 -12.59 15.91 -2.45
N PRO A 54 -12.81 16.54 -1.28
CA PRO A 54 -11.69 17.03 -0.51
C PRO A 54 -10.78 15.83 -0.23
N ASP A 55 -9.46 16.04 -0.33
CA ASP A 55 -8.49 15.07 0.17
C ASP A 55 -8.72 14.93 1.68
N GLU A 56 -9.60 14.02 2.09
CA GLU A 56 -9.71 13.64 3.48
C GLU A 56 -8.45 12.85 3.80
N ALA A 57 -7.53 13.53 4.48
CA ALA A 57 -6.29 12.92 4.92
C ALA A 57 -6.63 11.70 5.79
N ALA A 58 -6.20 10.53 5.34
CA ALA A 58 -6.33 9.30 6.11
C ALA A 58 -5.79 9.52 7.53
N PRO A 59 -6.41 8.92 8.57
CA PRO A 59 -5.92 9.06 9.93
C PRO A 59 -4.47 8.56 9.98
N PRO A 60 -3.50 9.40 10.41
CA PRO A 60 -2.10 9.06 10.33
C PRO A 60 -1.80 7.84 11.20
N ILE A 61 -0.77 7.08 10.81
CA ILE A 61 -0.15 6.10 11.70
C ILE A 61 0.43 6.85 12.91
N PRO A 62 0.05 6.51 14.15
CA PRO A 62 0.61 7.17 15.32
C PRO A 62 2.12 6.98 15.41
N ALA A 63 2.86 8.01 15.86
CA ALA A 63 4.33 8.00 15.90
C ALA A 63 4.93 6.89 16.79
N GLY A 64 4.15 6.34 17.72
CA GLY A 64 4.57 5.22 18.59
C GLY A 64 4.19 3.83 18.06
N ALA A 65 3.58 3.73 16.88
CA ALA A 65 3.20 2.46 16.29
C ALA A 65 4.43 1.64 15.88
N ARG A 66 4.35 0.32 16.08
CA ARG A 66 5.44 -0.62 15.78
C ARG A 66 4.92 -1.82 15.02
N LEU A 67 5.66 -2.21 13.98
CA LEU A 67 5.40 -3.43 13.20
C LEU A 67 6.51 -4.45 13.49
N PHE A 68 6.15 -5.53 14.14
CA PHE A 68 7.02 -6.67 14.37
C PHE A 68 6.88 -7.68 13.24
N VAL A 69 8.01 -8.11 12.69
CA VAL A 69 8.10 -9.10 11.59
C VAL A 69 9.13 -10.17 11.93
N LYS A 70 9.12 -11.29 11.19
CA LYS A 70 10.13 -12.33 11.34
C LYS A 70 10.59 -12.89 9.99
N ASN A 71 11.81 -13.43 9.98
CA ASN A 71 12.40 -14.06 8.81
C ASN A 71 11.66 -15.35 8.41
N ASN A 72 11.77 -15.72 7.13
CA ASN A 72 11.21 -16.96 6.57
C ASN A 72 9.71 -17.16 6.84
N CYS A 73 8.92 -16.08 6.88
CA CYS A 73 7.49 -16.11 7.17
C CYS A 73 6.69 -15.43 6.06
N GLY A 74 5.90 -16.22 5.31
CA GLY A 74 5.09 -15.70 4.20
C GLY A 74 4.10 -14.59 4.62
N PHE A 75 3.59 -14.65 5.85
CA PHE A 75 2.74 -13.58 6.41
C PHE A 75 3.51 -12.28 6.66
N SER A 76 4.73 -12.38 7.21
CA SER A 76 5.59 -11.19 7.40
C SER A 76 5.99 -10.60 6.05
N THR A 77 6.32 -11.45 5.07
CA THR A 77 6.63 -11.01 3.69
C THR A 77 5.46 -10.28 3.04
N ALA A 78 4.22 -10.77 3.21
CA ALA A 78 3.04 -10.10 2.67
C ALA A 78 2.81 -8.71 3.30
N VAL A 79 3.00 -8.59 4.62
CA VAL A 79 2.87 -7.31 5.31
C VAL A 79 3.99 -6.33 4.90
N LEU A 80 5.23 -6.79 4.79
CA LEU A 80 6.36 -5.95 4.31
C LEU A 80 6.15 -5.47 2.88
N ALA A 81 5.63 -6.33 1.99
CA ALA A 81 5.29 -5.92 0.64
C ALA A 81 4.22 -4.82 0.62
N ALA A 82 3.21 -4.91 1.49
CA ALA A 82 2.21 -3.85 1.64
C ALA A 82 2.84 -2.56 2.22
N PHE A 83 3.69 -2.67 3.23
CA PHE A 83 4.43 -1.55 3.82
C PHE A 83 5.26 -0.79 2.78
N ASP A 84 5.99 -1.51 1.92
CA ASP A 84 6.81 -0.94 0.86
C ASP A 84 5.95 -0.25 -0.21
N ASN A 85 4.86 -0.89 -0.64
CA ASN A 85 3.92 -0.34 -1.63
C ASN A 85 3.18 0.91 -1.12
N LEU A 86 3.00 1.01 0.20
CA LEU A 86 2.39 2.17 0.87
C LEU A 86 3.44 3.25 1.24
N HIS A 87 4.72 3.03 0.91
CA HIS A 87 5.82 3.96 1.15
C HIS A 87 5.94 4.40 2.62
N LEU A 88 5.85 3.44 3.55
CA LEU A 88 5.80 3.72 4.99
C LEU A 88 7.15 3.84 5.70
N GLY A 89 8.27 3.83 4.95
CA GLY A 89 9.64 3.76 5.47
C GLY A 89 9.89 4.57 6.75
N ASP A 90 9.67 5.89 6.70
CA ASP A 90 9.93 6.79 7.83
C ASP A 90 8.70 7.01 8.72
N ARG A 91 7.56 6.39 8.37
CA ARG A 91 6.25 6.62 9.02
C ARG A 91 5.88 5.56 10.04
N LEU A 92 6.52 4.39 9.99
CA LEU A 92 6.22 3.26 10.86
C LEU A 92 7.49 2.47 11.14
N GLN A 93 7.81 2.30 12.43
CA GLN A 93 8.98 1.52 12.84
C GLN A 93 8.75 0.02 12.59
N VAL A 94 9.70 -0.61 11.91
CA VAL A 94 9.70 -2.06 11.67
C VAL A 94 10.79 -2.73 12.50
N ILE A 95 10.43 -3.77 13.24
CA ILE A 95 11.32 -4.53 14.12
C ILE A 95 11.31 -5.99 13.68
N ASN A 96 12.47 -6.52 13.29
CA ASN A 96 12.61 -7.94 12.95
C ASN A 96 12.97 -8.76 14.19
N VAL A 97 12.00 -9.51 14.72
CA VAL A 97 12.19 -10.30 15.95
C VAL A 97 13.07 -11.54 15.74
N SER A 98 13.36 -11.93 14.50
CA SER A 98 14.37 -12.96 14.20
C SER A 98 15.81 -12.46 14.33
N GLU A 99 16.01 -11.15 14.30
CA GLU A 99 17.33 -10.51 14.30
C GLU A 99 17.55 -9.68 15.57
N SER A 100 16.48 -9.39 16.31
CA SER A 100 16.50 -8.61 17.54
C SER A 100 15.87 -9.40 18.70
N PRO A 101 16.70 -10.00 19.58
CA PRO A 101 16.20 -10.60 20.83
C PRO A 101 15.43 -9.60 21.70
N ASP A 102 15.89 -8.35 21.74
CA ASP A 102 15.20 -7.26 22.47
C ASP A 102 13.83 -6.97 21.87
N GLY A 103 13.72 -6.95 20.53
CA GLY A 103 12.45 -6.79 19.84
C GLY A 103 11.47 -7.95 20.07
N LEU A 104 11.98 -9.17 20.20
CA LEU A 104 11.15 -10.33 20.58
C LEU A 104 10.65 -10.20 22.03
N ALA A 105 11.53 -9.85 22.96
CA ALA A 105 11.16 -9.64 24.37
C ALA A 105 10.13 -8.52 24.52
N GLU A 106 10.26 -7.45 23.73
CA GLU A 106 9.28 -6.37 23.69
C GLU A 106 7.92 -6.84 23.17
N LEU A 107 7.88 -7.59 22.07
CA LEU A 107 6.65 -8.17 21.52
C LEU A 107 5.95 -9.10 22.53
N GLU A 108 6.72 -9.93 23.23
CA GLU A 108 6.21 -10.81 24.27
C GLU A 108 5.67 -10.02 25.47
N ALA A 109 6.35 -8.95 25.88
CA ALA A 109 5.89 -8.08 26.96
C ALA A 109 4.58 -7.34 26.60
N LEU A 110 4.42 -6.91 25.33
CA LEU A 110 3.24 -6.20 24.86
C LEU A 110 2.03 -7.11 24.65
N THR A 111 2.24 -8.34 24.18
CA THR A 111 1.14 -9.19 23.67
C THR A 111 0.98 -10.52 24.41
N GLY A 112 1.91 -10.86 25.29
CA GLY A 112 2.01 -12.15 25.95
C GLY A 112 2.47 -13.29 25.02
N LYS A 113 2.82 -13.01 23.76
CA LYS A 113 3.20 -14.00 22.75
C LYS A 113 4.29 -13.48 21.80
N GLY A 114 5.18 -14.35 21.33
CA GLY A 114 6.17 -14.01 20.29
C GLY A 114 5.64 -14.12 18.84
N GLN A 115 4.33 -13.96 18.62
CA GLN A 115 3.72 -14.17 17.30
C GLN A 115 3.93 -12.95 16.39
N ALA A 116 4.68 -13.15 15.30
CA ALA A 116 4.84 -12.18 14.20
C ALA A 116 4.28 -12.73 12.85
N PRO A 117 3.75 -11.87 11.96
CA PRO A 117 3.73 -10.42 12.07
C PRO A 117 2.75 -9.90 13.14
N CYS A 118 3.04 -8.76 13.74
CA CYS A 118 2.19 -8.08 14.71
C CYS A 118 2.33 -6.56 14.56
N LEU A 119 1.22 -5.86 14.34
CA LEU A 119 1.17 -4.41 14.38
C LEU A 119 0.66 -3.98 15.75
N VAL A 120 1.39 -3.13 16.44
CA VAL A 120 0.97 -2.52 17.71
C VAL A 120 0.73 -1.04 17.49
N ILE A 121 -0.49 -0.59 17.76
CA ILE A 121 -0.88 0.83 17.71
C ILE A 121 -1.44 1.18 19.10
N ASP A 122 -0.87 2.18 19.75
CA ASP A 122 -1.30 2.65 21.08
C ASP A 122 -1.41 1.53 22.14
N GLY A 123 -0.53 0.52 22.03
CA GLY A 123 -0.50 -0.64 22.93
C GLY A 123 -1.46 -1.78 22.56
N GLU A 124 -2.31 -1.60 21.55
CA GLU A 124 -3.23 -2.63 21.07
C GLU A 124 -2.59 -3.48 19.97
N PRO A 125 -2.45 -4.81 20.16
CA PRO A 125 -1.82 -5.67 19.17
C PRO A 125 -2.82 -6.22 18.13
N LEU A 126 -2.36 -6.26 16.88
CA LEU A 126 -3.06 -6.85 15.74
C LEU A 126 -2.15 -7.90 15.08
N HIS A 127 -2.50 -9.17 15.20
CA HIS A 127 -1.64 -10.30 14.76
C HIS A 127 -1.97 -10.85 13.37
N GLU A 128 -3.18 -10.59 12.86
CA GLU A 128 -3.63 -11.20 11.61
C GLU A 128 -3.11 -10.42 10.40
N SER A 129 -2.21 -11.03 9.61
CA SER A 129 -1.55 -10.36 8.47
C SER A 129 -2.50 -9.64 7.52
N LYS A 130 -3.66 -10.22 7.20
CA LYS A 130 -4.68 -9.57 6.36
C LYS A 130 -5.28 -8.32 7.02
N ALA A 131 -5.54 -8.40 8.32
CA ALA A 131 -6.07 -7.28 9.08
C ALA A 131 -5.02 -6.17 9.27
N ILE A 132 -3.74 -6.55 9.47
CA ILE A 132 -2.62 -5.62 9.49
C ILE A 132 -2.55 -4.85 8.18
N ILE A 133 -2.57 -5.56 7.04
CA ILE A 133 -2.53 -4.93 5.71
C ILE A 133 -3.72 -3.98 5.52
N ALA A 134 -4.94 -4.42 5.86
CA ALA A 134 -6.14 -3.57 5.76
C ALA A 134 -6.00 -2.29 6.60
N CYS A 135 -5.56 -2.43 7.86
CA CYS A 135 -5.32 -1.29 8.75
C CYS A 135 -4.28 -0.31 8.19
N LEU A 136 -3.17 -0.81 7.62
CA LEU A 136 -2.16 0.04 6.97
C LEU A 136 -2.73 0.78 5.75
N VAL A 137 -3.54 0.11 4.93
CA VAL A 137 -4.20 0.71 3.76
C VAL A 137 -5.18 1.80 4.20
N GLU A 138 -6.09 1.51 5.15
CA GLU A 138 -7.08 2.46 5.64
C GLU A 138 -6.47 3.73 6.24
N ARG A 139 -5.28 3.62 6.85
CA ARG A 139 -4.55 4.74 7.45
C ARG A 139 -3.65 5.51 6.48
N CYS A 140 -3.55 5.05 5.22
CA CYS A 140 -2.64 5.62 4.24
C CYS A 140 -3.30 5.95 2.90
N ALA A 141 -4.44 5.35 2.59
CA ALA A 141 -5.20 5.65 1.39
C ALA A 141 -5.97 6.97 1.59
N PRO A 142 -5.80 7.98 0.73
CA PRO A 142 -6.69 9.14 0.73
C PRO A 142 -8.14 8.65 0.54
N CYS A 143 -9.07 9.18 1.34
CA CYS A 143 -10.48 8.77 1.34
C CYS A 143 -11.26 9.41 0.18
#